data_AF-A0A2J8PPB5-F1
#
_entry.id   AF-A0A2J8PPB5-F1
#
_cell.length_a   1.000
_cell.length_b   1.000
_cell.length_c   1.000
_cell.angle_alpha   90.00
_cell.angle_beta   90.00
_cell.angle_gamma   90.00
#
_symmetry.space_group_name_H-M   'P 1'
#
loop_
_entity.id
_entity.type
_entity.pdbx_description
1 polymer ?
#
loop_
_entity_poly.entity_id
_entity_poly.type
_entity_poly.pdbx_seq_one_letter_code
_entity_poly.pdbx_strand_id
1 'polypeptide(L)'
;MVIPVPEAESNVNYYNRLYKGEFKQPKQFIHIQPFNLDNEQPDYDMDSEDETLLNRLNRKMEIKPLQFEIMIDRLEKASSNQLVTLQEAKLLLNEDDYLIKAVYDYWVRKRKNCRGPSLIPQIKQEKRDGSTNNDPYVAFRRRTEKMQTRKNRKNDEASY
;
A
#
# COMPACT_ATOMS: atom_id res chain seq x y z
N MET A 1 -34.65 -23.97 15.93
CA MET A 1 -33.65 -23.44 14.99
C MET A 1 -32.58 -22.76 15.81
N VAL A 2 -31.31 -23.19 15.72
CA VAL A 2 -30.20 -22.60 16.49
C VAL A 2 -29.41 -21.71 15.53
N ILE A 3 -29.12 -20.47 15.94
CA ILE A 3 -28.28 -19.56 15.14
C ILE A 3 -26.82 -19.98 15.34
N PRO A 4 -26.05 -20.26 14.27
CA PRO A 4 -24.66 -20.63 14.40
C PRO A 4 -23.84 -19.46 14.94
N VAL A 5 -22.97 -19.73 15.91
CA VAL A 5 -21.98 -18.79 16.43
C VAL A 5 -20.60 -19.30 16.01
N PRO A 6 -19.79 -18.51 15.30
CA PRO A 6 -18.45 -18.92 14.92
C PRO A 6 -17.56 -19.08 16.16
N GLU A 7 -16.64 -20.03 16.11
CA GLU A 7 -15.65 -20.22 17.17
C GLU A 7 -14.63 -19.05 17.17
N ALA A 8 -14.26 -18.61 18.36
CA ALA A 8 -13.22 -17.59 18.53
C ALA A 8 -11.86 -18.28 18.73
N GLU A 9 -10.92 -18.03 17.82
CA GLU A 9 -9.53 -18.45 17.99
C GLU A 9 -8.80 -17.50 18.95
N SER A 10 -7.99 -18.06 19.84
CA SER A 10 -7.15 -17.33 20.78
C SER A 10 -5.75 -17.93 20.84
N ASN A 11 -4.81 -17.26 21.53
CA ASN A 11 -3.42 -17.73 21.75
C ASN A 11 -2.56 -17.84 20.48
N VAL A 12 -2.52 -16.75 19.72
CA VAL A 12 -1.64 -16.62 18.56
C VAL A 12 -0.17 -16.54 19.03
N ASN A 13 0.62 -17.59 18.77
CA ASN A 13 1.99 -17.75 19.27
C ASN A 13 2.95 -16.59 18.92
N TYR A 14 2.70 -15.89 17.81
CA TYR A 14 3.54 -14.78 17.35
C TYR A 14 3.06 -13.40 17.85
N TYR A 15 1.94 -13.33 18.59
CA TYR A 15 1.33 -12.06 18.99
C TYR A 15 2.29 -11.15 19.75
N ASN A 16 2.89 -11.67 20.83
CA ASN A 16 3.82 -10.90 21.69
C ASN A 16 5.10 -10.47 20.95
N ARG A 17 5.46 -11.17 19.86
CA ARG A 17 6.61 -10.80 19.03
C ARG A 17 6.31 -9.59 18.16
N LEU A 18 5.07 -9.47 17.66
CA LEU A 18 4.64 -8.37 16.79
C LEU A 18 4.18 -7.14 17.58
N TYR A 19 3.49 -7.33 18.70
CA TYR A 19 2.88 -6.24 19.47
C TYR A 19 3.54 -6.09 20.84
N LYS A 20 4.49 -5.16 20.96
CA LYS A 20 5.29 -4.94 22.18
C LYS A 20 4.58 -4.18 23.31
N GLY A 21 3.45 -3.52 23.02
CA GLY A 21 2.59 -2.92 24.05
C GLY A 21 3.16 -1.68 24.77
N GLU A 22 3.73 -0.72 24.03
CA GLU A 22 4.41 0.46 24.60
C GLU A 22 3.47 1.64 24.95
N PHE A 23 2.15 1.45 24.84
CA PHE A 23 1.18 2.52 25.04
C PHE A 23 1.13 3.00 26.50
N LYS A 24 1.25 4.32 26.70
CA LYS A 24 1.09 4.96 28.01
C LYS A 24 -0.19 5.79 28.01
N GLN A 25 -1.12 5.45 28.90
CA GLN A 25 -2.41 6.12 28.99
C GLN A 25 -2.23 7.61 29.37
N PRO A 26 -2.76 8.55 28.57
CA PRO A 26 -2.73 9.97 28.90
C PRO A 26 -3.72 10.31 30.02
N LYS A 27 -3.46 11.42 30.73
CA LYS A 27 -4.36 11.95 31.78
C LYS A 27 -5.64 12.57 31.22
N GLN A 28 -5.62 12.99 29.95
CA GLN A 28 -6.73 13.59 29.24
C GLN A 28 -7.20 12.65 28.13
N PHE A 29 -8.41 12.84 27.62
CA PHE A 29 -8.90 12.07 26.48
C PHE A 29 -8.08 12.33 25.22
N ILE A 30 -7.91 11.28 24.42
CA ILE A 30 -7.18 11.36 23.15
C ILE A 30 -8.03 12.18 22.17
N HIS A 31 -7.51 13.34 21.78
CA HIS A 31 -8.07 14.12 20.70
C HIS A 31 -7.36 13.73 19.39
N ILE A 32 -8.07 13.00 18.53
CA ILE A 32 -7.54 12.56 17.24
C ILE A 32 -7.70 13.71 16.25
N GLN A 33 -6.59 14.29 15.81
CA GLN A 33 -6.60 15.13 14.61
C GLN A 33 -6.71 14.25 13.37
N PRO A 34 -7.34 14.73 12.28
CA PRO A 34 -7.38 13.98 11.03
C PRO A 34 -5.96 13.58 10.65
N PHE A 35 -5.77 12.29 10.33
CA PHE A 35 -4.46 11.77 9.93
C PHE A 35 -3.92 12.61 8.78
N ASN A 36 -2.78 13.27 9.00
CA ASN A 36 -1.91 13.57 7.88
C ASN A 36 -1.45 12.20 7.36
N LEU A 37 -1.69 11.92 6.08
CA LEU A 37 -1.00 10.82 5.40
C LEU A 37 0.48 11.21 5.37
N ASP A 38 1.22 10.87 6.42
CA ASP A 38 2.66 11.01 6.44
C ASP A 38 3.22 10.07 5.36
N ASN A 39 3.59 10.65 4.22
CA ASN A 39 4.19 9.94 3.08
C ASN A 39 5.63 9.48 3.38
N GLU A 40 6.04 9.44 4.64
CA GLU A 40 7.40 9.05 5.03
C GLU A 40 7.62 7.55 5.02
N GLN A 41 6.55 6.75 5.16
CA GLN A 41 6.63 5.30 5.14
C GLN A 41 6.33 4.76 3.73
N PRO A 42 7.13 3.80 3.20
CA PRO A 42 6.80 3.15 1.94
C PRO A 42 5.48 2.38 2.06
N ASP A 43 4.73 2.29 0.95
CA ASP A 43 3.51 1.47 0.90
C ASP A 43 3.85 -0.01 0.70
N TYR A 44 5.08 -0.30 0.25
CA TYR A 44 5.57 -1.64 0.00
C TYR A 44 6.12 -2.28 1.28
N ASP A 45 5.55 -3.42 1.66
CA ASP A 45 6.07 -4.30 2.71
C ASP A 45 6.78 -5.50 2.07
N MET A 46 7.95 -5.87 2.61
CA MET A 46 8.67 -7.07 2.14
C MET A 46 7.92 -8.36 2.42
N ASP A 47 7.98 -9.28 1.46
CA ASP A 47 7.56 -10.67 1.66
C ASP A 47 8.74 -11.62 1.92
N SER A 48 8.44 -12.91 2.13
CA SER A 48 9.47 -13.92 2.37
C SER A 48 10.45 -14.11 1.19
N GLU A 49 10.05 -13.80 -0.05
CA GLU A 49 10.98 -13.85 -1.18
C GLU A 49 11.98 -12.69 -1.10
N ASP A 50 11.51 -11.48 -0.77
CA ASP A 50 12.33 -10.29 -0.55
C ASP A 50 13.35 -10.51 0.56
N GLU A 51 12.93 -11.12 1.69
CA GLU A 51 13.83 -11.45 2.80
C GLU A 51 15.00 -12.34 2.34
N THR A 52 14.77 -13.31 1.46
CA THR A 52 15.85 -14.18 0.96
C THR A 52 16.84 -13.42 0.07
N LEU A 53 16.37 -12.45 -0.70
CA LEU A 53 17.22 -11.58 -1.50
C LEU A 53 18.02 -10.64 -0.61
N LEU A 54 17.37 -9.97 0.33
CA LEU A 54 18.00 -9.02 1.24
C LEU A 54 19.13 -9.70 2.01
N ASN A 55 18.88 -10.90 2.55
CA ASN A 55 19.90 -11.70 3.24
C ASN A 55 21.09 -12.07 2.33
N ARG A 56 20.86 -12.26 1.02
CA ARG A 56 21.93 -12.54 0.06
C ARG A 56 22.76 -11.30 -0.24
N LEU A 57 22.12 -10.15 -0.46
CA LEU A 57 22.78 -8.88 -0.70
C LEU A 57 23.59 -8.45 0.54
N ASN A 58 23.06 -8.76 1.73
CA ASN A 58 23.70 -8.46 3.01
C ASN A 58 25.00 -9.23 3.28
N ARG A 59 25.37 -10.19 2.42
CA ARG A 59 26.69 -10.83 2.46
C ARG A 59 27.81 -9.94 1.92
N LYS A 60 27.46 -8.92 1.13
CA LYS A 60 28.40 -8.02 0.45
C LYS A 60 28.22 -6.56 0.82
N MET A 61 27.01 -6.19 1.24
CA MET A 61 26.63 -4.82 1.62
C MET A 61 25.87 -4.87 2.94
N GLU A 62 25.63 -3.73 3.58
CA GLU A 62 24.77 -3.66 4.77
C GLU A 62 23.52 -2.83 4.43
N ILE A 63 22.45 -3.52 4.04
CA ILE A 63 21.18 -2.92 3.60
C ILE A 63 20.13 -3.17 4.69
N LYS A 64 19.47 -2.09 5.09
CA LYS A 64 18.37 -2.17 6.05
C LYS A 64 17.07 -2.59 5.36
N PRO A 65 16.19 -3.36 6.04
CA PRO A 65 14.83 -3.68 5.55
C PRO A 65 14.09 -2.50 4.93
N LEU A 66 13.98 -1.41 5.70
CA LEU A 66 13.28 -0.18 5.27
C LEU A 66 13.89 0.46 4.02
N GLN A 67 15.22 0.39 3.86
CA GLN A 67 15.89 0.93 2.69
C GLN A 67 15.48 0.14 1.43
N PHE A 68 15.42 -1.19 1.53
CA PHE A 68 14.95 -2.03 0.44
C PHE A 68 13.49 -1.75 0.09
N GLU A 69 12.62 -1.63 1.10
CA GLU A 69 11.20 -1.29 0.93
C GLU A 69 11.02 0.05 0.19
N ILE A 70 11.75 1.09 0.61
CA ILE A 70 11.75 2.40 -0.07
C ILE A 70 12.19 2.28 -1.52
N MET A 71 13.22 1.48 -1.81
CA MET A 71 13.69 1.31 -3.19
C MET A 71 12.63 0.65 -4.07
N ILE A 72 11.98 -0.42 -3.60
CA ILE A 72 10.92 -1.10 -4.35
C ILE A 72 9.69 -0.20 -4.50
N ASP A 73 9.29 0.49 -3.44
CA ASP A 73 8.15 1.42 -3.45
C ASP A 73 8.32 2.52 -4.51
N ARG A 74 9.51 3.11 -4.63
CA ARG A 74 9.81 4.11 -5.65
C ARG A 74 9.73 3.55 -7.07
N LEU A 75 10.22 2.32 -7.28
CA LEU A 75 10.13 1.65 -8.58
C LEU A 75 8.67 1.33 -8.95
N GLU A 76 7.87 0.82 -8.00
CA GLU A 76 6.45 0.54 -8.21
C GLU A 76 5.65 1.81 -8.51
N LYS A 77 5.86 2.89 -7.74
CA LYS A 77 5.18 4.18 -7.94
C LYS A 77 5.51 4.80 -9.30
N ALA A 78 6.75 4.66 -9.76
CA ALA A 78 7.15 5.12 -11.09
C ALA A 78 6.66 4.20 -12.23
N SER A 79 6.46 2.91 -11.96
CA SER A 79 6.05 1.94 -12.98
C SER A 79 4.62 2.15 -13.46
N SER A 80 3.66 2.49 -12.59
CA SER A 80 2.24 2.57 -12.97
C SER A 80 1.83 1.35 -13.84
N ASN A 81 1.69 1.51 -15.17
CA ASN A 81 1.37 0.43 -16.10
C ASN A 81 2.55 -0.14 -16.92
N GLN A 82 3.74 0.48 -16.90
CA GLN A 82 4.90 0.06 -17.69
C GLN A 82 6.14 -0.15 -16.81
N LEU A 83 7.01 -1.08 -17.20
CA LEU A 83 8.25 -1.28 -16.46
C LEU A 83 9.17 -0.08 -16.64
N VAL A 84 9.65 0.45 -15.50
CA VAL A 84 10.72 1.45 -15.44
C VAL A 84 11.98 0.85 -16.05
N THR A 85 12.74 1.65 -16.78
CA THR A 85 14.05 1.28 -17.33
C THR A 85 15.14 1.39 -16.27
N LEU A 86 16.29 0.73 -16.48
CA LEU A 86 17.41 0.83 -15.54
C LEU A 86 17.92 2.28 -15.42
N GLN A 87 17.86 3.07 -16.50
CA GLN A 87 18.27 4.47 -16.48
C GLN A 87 17.36 5.32 -15.59
N GLU A 88 16.04 5.12 -15.70
CA GLU A 88 15.06 5.78 -14.83
C GLU A 88 15.21 5.32 -13.38
N ALA A 89 15.45 4.02 -13.14
CA ALA A 89 15.71 3.48 -11.81
C ALA A 89 16.92 4.18 -11.14
N LYS A 90 18.00 4.42 -11.88
CA LYS A 90 19.17 5.18 -11.39
C LYS A 90 18.87 6.63 -11.04
N LEU A 91 17.87 7.25 -11.69
CA LEU A 91 17.43 8.62 -11.38
C LEU A 91 16.50 8.67 -10.16
N LEU A 92 15.70 7.61 -9.96
CA LEU A 92 14.75 7.48 -8.85
C LEU A 92 15.43 7.08 -7.53
N LEU A 93 16.49 6.28 -7.64
CA LEU A 93 17.20 5.69 -6.51
C LEU A 93 18.53 6.41 -6.32
N ASN A 94 18.73 7.00 -5.15
CA ASN A 94 19.97 7.68 -4.79
C ASN A 94 20.87 6.75 -3.98
N GLU A 95 21.32 5.67 -4.61
CA GLU A 95 22.06 4.56 -3.99
C GLU A 95 23.25 4.13 -4.87
N ASP A 96 24.07 3.20 -4.37
CA ASP A 96 25.18 2.65 -5.15
C ASP A 96 24.72 1.89 -6.42
N ASP A 97 25.47 2.01 -7.51
CA ASP A 97 25.09 1.44 -8.82
C ASP A 97 24.94 -0.09 -8.78
N TYR A 98 25.77 -0.78 -7.99
CA TYR A 98 25.68 -2.22 -7.81
C TYR A 98 24.39 -2.61 -7.08
N LEU A 99 24.04 -1.85 -6.04
CA LEU A 99 22.80 -2.05 -5.29
C LEU A 99 21.56 -1.79 -6.14
N ILE A 100 21.53 -0.65 -6.84
CA ILE A 100 20.44 -0.28 -7.76
C ILE A 100 20.24 -1.38 -8.79
N LYS A 101 21.31 -1.84 -9.45
CA LYS A 101 21.21 -2.89 -10.47
C LYS A 101 20.68 -4.20 -9.89
N ALA A 102 21.16 -4.62 -8.72
CA ALA A 102 20.73 -5.86 -8.10
C ALA A 102 19.24 -5.85 -7.70
N VAL A 103 18.78 -4.74 -7.11
CA VAL A 103 17.38 -4.55 -6.72
C VAL A 103 16.49 -4.43 -7.95
N TYR A 104 16.91 -3.66 -8.97
CA TYR A 104 16.17 -3.51 -10.22
C TYR A 104 16.00 -4.83 -10.97
N ASP A 105 17.07 -5.61 -11.14
CA ASP A 105 17.04 -6.90 -11.83
C ASP A 105 16.12 -7.91 -11.12
N TYR A 106 16.02 -7.82 -9.78
CA TYR A 106 15.07 -8.58 -9.00
C TYR A 106 13.64 -8.08 -9.18
N TRP A 107 13.41 -6.78 -8.99
CA TRP A 107 12.10 -6.13 -9.11
C TRP A 107 11.45 -6.38 -10.47
N VAL A 108 12.20 -6.23 -11.57
CA VAL A 108 11.71 -6.53 -12.93
C VAL A 108 11.25 -7.98 -13.04
N ARG A 109 12.01 -8.92 -12.48
CA ARG A 109 11.66 -10.35 -12.51
C ARG A 109 10.39 -10.61 -11.71
N LYS A 110 10.30 -10.04 -10.50
CA LYS A 110 9.13 -10.15 -9.63
C LYS A 110 7.88 -9.58 -10.31
N ARG A 111 8.00 -8.40 -10.94
CA ARG A 111 6.92 -7.76 -11.70
C ARG A 111 6.44 -8.58 -12.89
N LYS A 112 7.35 -9.17 -13.66
CA LYS A 112 6.99 -10.05 -14.79
C LYS A 112 6.28 -11.33 -14.36
N ASN A 113 6.58 -11.83 -13.16
CA ASN A 113 5.93 -13.00 -12.59
C ASN A 113 4.62 -12.65 -11.85
N CYS A 114 4.38 -11.37 -11.56
CA CYS A 114 3.16 -10.91 -10.94
C CYS A 114 1.99 -10.99 -11.93
N ARG A 115 0.90 -11.62 -11.51
CA ARG A 115 -0.34 -11.70 -12.31
C ARG A 115 -1.18 -10.42 -12.25
N GLY A 116 -0.90 -9.56 -11.27
CA GLY A 116 -1.62 -8.32 -11.03
C GLY A 116 -0.94 -7.09 -11.66
N PRO A 117 -1.63 -5.94 -11.66
CA PRO A 117 -1.09 -4.68 -12.18
C PRO A 117 0.04 -4.10 -11.33
N SER A 118 0.20 -4.53 -10.07
CA SER A 118 1.20 -4.08 -9.09
C SER A 118 1.67 -5.26 -8.21
N LEU A 119 2.83 -5.13 -7.57
CA LEU A 119 3.28 -6.09 -6.55
C LEU A 119 2.41 -6.03 -5.29
N ILE A 120 1.99 -4.82 -4.89
CA ILE A 120 1.09 -4.61 -3.77
C ILE A 120 -0.33 -5.04 -4.20
N PRO A 121 -0.98 -5.99 -3.51
CA PRO A 121 -2.36 -6.37 -3.80
C PRO A 121 -3.30 -5.17 -3.70
N GLN A 122 -4.15 -5.00 -4.71
CA GLN A 122 -5.12 -3.90 -4.76
C GLN A 122 -6.54 -4.42 -4.64
N ILE A 123 -7.40 -3.65 -3.97
CA ILE A 123 -8.84 -3.90 -3.97
C ILE A 123 -9.38 -3.70 -5.39
N LYS A 124 -10.16 -4.67 -5.88
CA LYS A 124 -10.80 -4.56 -7.18
C LYS A 124 -11.91 -3.51 -7.14
N GLN A 125 -11.70 -2.42 -7.88
CA GLN A 125 -12.70 -1.35 -8.03
C GLN A 125 -13.53 -1.54 -9.30
N GLU A 126 -14.69 -0.88 -9.33
CA GLU A 126 -15.57 -0.88 -10.50
C GLU A 126 -14.91 -0.18 -11.70
N LYS A 127 -15.01 -0.80 -12.88
CA LYS A 127 -14.59 -0.17 -14.13
C LYS A 127 -15.57 0.93 -14.50
N ARG A 128 -15.06 2.08 -14.95
CA ARG A 128 -15.89 3.23 -15.39
C ARG A 128 -16.38 3.10 -16.84
N ASP A 129 -16.52 1.88 -17.33
CA ASP A 129 -16.93 1.57 -18.69
C ASP A 129 -18.44 1.27 -18.81
N GLY A 130 -19.20 1.39 -17.71
CA GLY A 130 -20.64 1.15 -17.68
C GLY A 130 -21.03 -0.32 -17.73
N SER A 131 -20.06 -1.24 -17.64
CA SER A 131 -20.32 -2.68 -17.60
C SER A 131 -20.94 -3.12 -16.27
N THR A 132 -21.84 -4.09 -16.33
CA THR A 132 -22.43 -4.70 -15.12
C THR A 132 -21.38 -5.54 -14.40
N ASN A 133 -20.91 -5.03 -13.26
CA ASN A 133 -20.01 -5.79 -12.39
C ASN A 133 -20.81 -6.79 -11.54
N ASN A 134 -20.96 -8.03 -12.01
CA ASN A 134 -21.45 -9.16 -11.18
C ASN A 134 -20.31 -9.87 -10.43
N ASP A 135 -19.10 -9.31 -10.47
CA ASP A 135 -17.94 -9.85 -9.79
C ASP A 135 -18.02 -9.60 -8.27
N PRO A 136 -18.03 -10.65 -7.43
CA PRO A 136 -18.15 -10.52 -5.97
C PRO A 136 -16.93 -9.85 -5.30
N TYR A 137 -15.78 -9.75 -5.99
CA TYR A 137 -14.60 -9.06 -5.47
C TYR A 137 -14.62 -7.55 -5.69
N VAL A 138 -15.61 -7.02 -6.44
CA VAL A 138 -15.71 -5.57 -6.69
C VAL A 138 -16.30 -4.85 -5.48
N ALA A 139 -15.48 -4.07 -4.80
CA ALA A 139 -15.83 -3.34 -3.58
C ALA A 139 -15.76 -1.80 -3.78
N PHE A 140 -16.31 -1.06 -2.81
CA PHE A 140 -16.25 0.41 -2.73
C PHE A 140 -16.75 1.15 -3.99
N ARG A 141 -17.88 0.68 -4.56
CA ARG A 141 -18.47 1.32 -5.74
C ARG A 141 -18.87 2.76 -5.44
N ARG A 142 -18.44 3.68 -6.31
CA ARG A 142 -18.87 5.07 -6.26
C ARG A 142 -20.20 5.18 -6.99
N ARG A 143 -21.31 5.17 -6.26
CA ARG A 143 -22.54 5.72 -6.79
C ARG A 143 -22.33 7.22 -6.88
N THR A 144 -22.70 7.82 -8.00
CA THR A 144 -22.69 9.28 -8.13
C THR A 144 -23.44 9.86 -6.94
N GLU A 145 -22.73 10.60 -6.10
CA GLU A 145 -23.36 11.64 -5.31
C GLU A 145 -24.14 12.45 -6.34
N LYS A 146 -25.48 12.50 -6.22
CA LYS A 146 -26.31 13.23 -7.18
C LYS A 146 -25.67 14.59 -7.34
N MET A 147 -25.13 14.90 -8.52
CA MET A 147 -24.61 16.24 -8.80
C MET A 147 -25.74 17.19 -8.47
N GLN A 148 -25.60 17.93 -7.36
CA GLN A 148 -26.57 18.95 -7.01
C GLN A 148 -26.35 20.07 -8.02
N THR A 149 -27.32 20.25 -8.91
CA THR A 149 -27.41 21.46 -9.70
C THR A 149 -27.51 22.66 -8.77
N ARG A 150 -26.87 23.77 -9.12
CA ARG A 150 -26.94 25.03 -8.34
C ARG A 150 -28.38 25.36 -7.96
N LYS A 151 -28.64 25.70 -6.70
CA LYS A 151 -29.92 26.26 -6.26
C LYS A 151 -30.07 27.68 -6.84
N ASN A 152 -31.32 28.13 -7.05
CA ASN A 152 -31.61 29.47 -7.55
C ASN A 152 -30.94 30.57 -6.68
N ARG A 153 -30.41 31.61 -7.34
CA ARG A 153 -29.60 32.72 -6.80
C ARG A 153 -30.13 33.39 -5.51
N LYS A 154 -31.43 33.28 -5.21
CA LYS A 154 -32.04 33.84 -3.99
C LYS A 154 -31.64 33.12 -2.70
N ASN A 155 -31.05 31.93 -2.76
CA ASN A 155 -30.70 31.14 -1.57
C ASN A 155 -29.25 31.30 -1.09
N ASP A 156 -28.38 31.94 -1.88
CA ASP A 156 -26.96 32.13 -1.55
C ASP A 156 -26.70 33.25 -0.53
N GLU A 157 -27.62 34.22 -0.41
CA GLU A 157 -27.46 35.35 0.52
C GLU A 157 -27.59 34.93 2.01
N ALA A 158 -28.21 33.79 2.28
CA ALA A 158 -28.41 33.29 3.65
C ALA A 158 -27.30 32.33 4.13
N SER A 159 -26.33 31.99 3.28
CA SER A 159 -25.27 31.00 3.58
C SER A 159 -23.85 31.58 3.57
N TYR A 160 -23.72 32.92 3.59
CA TYR A 160 -22.43 33.63 3.70
C TYR A 160 -22.14 34.04 5.14
#